data_AF-A0A841YHP3-F1
#
_entry.id   AF-A0A841YHP3-F1
#
_cell.length_a   1.000
_cell.length_b   1.000
_cell.length_c   1.000
_cell.angle_alpha   90.00
_cell.angle_beta   90.00
_cell.angle_gamma   90.00
#
_symmetry.space_group_name_H-M   'P 1'
#
loop_
_entity.id
_entity.type
_entity.pdbx_description
1 polymer ?
#
loop_
_entity_poly.entity_id
_entity_poly.type
_entity_poly.pdbx_seq_one_letter_code
_entity_poly.pdbx_strand_id
1 'polypeptide(L)'
;MRSMNILLLVISIIFVIFLDYINLPTHLGLHIANINWTLINITVIILLYIITYNILDRKSAEKENNKGKISKLLIKECYELCLEMDKSLSEEIVNKFIVPKVDFNIPSTDDPLSQRLENLPFANENIILELIKDGQLTEEHIAGYFNVKKAYQRYISIRITLYDSPNNYMVYKNKLYDLFNEELSKLDS
;
A
#
# COMPACT_ATOMS: atom_id res chain seq x y z
N MET A 1 -21.72 4.69 14.70
CA MET A 1 -22.30 5.78 15.52
C MET A 1 -22.50 7.08 14.74
N ARG A 2 -21.49 7.63 14.05
CA ARG A 2 -21.58 8.93 13.34
C ARG A 2 -22.61 8.98 12.19
N SER A 3 -22.79 7.90 11.41
CA SER A 3 -23.80 7.85 10.33
C SER A 3 -25.24 7.70 10.84
N MET A 4 -25.45 7.01 11.95
CA MET A 4 -26.77 6.83 12.58
C MET A 4 -27.29 8.16 13.14
N ASN A 5 -26.39 9.00 13.67
CA ASN A 5 -26.73 10.33 14.15
C ASN A 5 -27.12 11.27 12.99
N ILE A 6 -26.43 11.18 11.85
CA ILE A 6 -26.75 11.97 10.65
C ILE A 6 -28.13 11.57 10.10
N LEU A 7 -28.43 10.27 10.02
CA LEU A 7 -29.74 9.78 9.58
C LEU A 7 -30.88 10.28 10.48
N LEU A 8 -30.70 10.21 11.80
CA LEU A 8 -31.65 10.73 12.79
C LEU A 8 -31.88 12.24 12.63
N LEU A 9 -30.82 13.00 12.34
CA LEU A 9 -30.89 14.44 12.13
C LEU A 9 -31.68 14.79 10.85
N VAL A 10 -31.44 14.06 9.76
CA VAL A 10 -32.20 14.21 8.51
C VAL A 10 -33.68 13.88 8.72
N ILE A 11 -33.99 12.78 9.41
CA ILE A 11 -35.37 12.39 9.74
C ILE A 11 -36.06 13.46 10.60
N SER A 12 -35.36 14.00 11.59
CA SER A 12 -35.88 15.06 12.46
C SER A 12 -36.20 16.34 11.69
N ILE A 13 -35.39 16.71 10.69
CA ILE A 13 -35.64 17.88 9.84
C ILE A 13 -36.87 17.66 8.95
N ILE A 14 -36.98 16.49 8.32
CA ILE A 14 -38.16 16.14 7.50
C ILE A 14 -39.43 16.20 8.35
N PHE A 15 -39.37 15.70 9.59
CA PHE A 15 -40.49 15.74 10.52
C PHE A 15 -40.89 17.18 10.90
N VAL A 16 -39.92 18.06 11.18
CA VAL A 16 -40.20 19.48 11.48
C VAL A 16 -40.83 20.19 10.28
N ILE A 17 -40.32 19.97 9.06
CA ILE A 17 -40.90 20.53 7.83
C ILE A 17 -42.33 20.03 7.62
N PHE A 18 -42.60 18.75 7.88
CA PHE A 18 -43.94 18.19 7.79
C PHE A 18 -44.91 18.81 8.79
N LEU A 19 -44.49 19.01 10.05
CA LEU A 19 -45.31 19.66 11.08
C LEU A 19 -45.63 21.12 10.76
N ASP A 20 -44.69 21.85 10.17
CA ASP A 20 -44.90 23.23 9.72
C ASP A 20 -45.82 23.29 8.49
N TYR A 21 -45.69 22.36 7.54
CA TYR A 21 -46.56 22.28 6.35
C TYR A 21 -48.05 22.10 6.72
N ILE A 22 -48.35 21.28 7.73
CA ILE A 22 -49.72 21.09 8.22
C ILE A 22 -50.20 22.19 9.18
N ASN A 23 -49.38 23.21 9.47
CA ASN A 23 -49.64 24.26 10.45
C ASN A 23 -50.15 23.71 11.80
N LEU A 24 -49.61 22.56 12.25
CA LEU A 24 -50.07 21.89 13.47
C LEU A 24 -50.09 22.81 14.70
N PRO A 25 -49.09 23.68 14.94
CA PRO A 25 -49.09 24.57 16.10
C PRO A 25 -50.28 25.52 16.11
N THR A 26 -50.67 26.04 14.94
CA THR A 26 -51.81 26.93 14.76
C THR A 26 -53.13 26.19 15.00
N HIS A 27 -53.24 24.93 14.57
CA HIS A 27 -54.37 24.06 14.91
C HIS A 27 -54.45 23.73 16.41
N LEU A 28 -53.33 23.77 17.12
CA LEU A 28 -53.24 23.61 18.57
C LEU A 28 -53.42 24.94 19.35
N GLY A 29 -53.75 26.05 18.67
CA GLY A 29 -54.00 27.35 19.28
C GLY A 29 -52.75 28.21 19.52
N LEU A 30 -51.57 27.78 19.05
CA LEU A 30 -50.34 28.57 19.07
C LEU A 30 -50.23 29.36 17.76
N HIS A 31 -50.49 30.67 17.81
CA HIS A 31 -50.33 31.55 16.64
C HIS A 31 -48.85 31.76 16.31
N ILE A 32 -48.30 30.86 15.51
CA ILE A 32 -46.92 30.91 15.00
C ILE A 32 -47.00 31.13 13.49
N ALA A 33 -46.17 32.03 12.96
CA ALA A 33 -46.04 32.22 11.52
C ALA A 33 -45.24 31.06 10.90
N ASN A 34 -45.61 30.65 9.68
CA ASN A 34 -44.93 29.59 8.94
C ASN A 34 -43.43 29.89 8.79
N ILE A 35 -42.62 28.84 8.78
CA ILE A 35 -41.17 28.98 8.65
C ILE A 35 -40.82 29.59 7.29
N ASN A 36 -39.81 30.46 7.27
CA ASN A 36 -39.26 31.00 6.04
C ASN A 36 -38.58 29.88 5.22
N TRP A 37 -39.24 29.48 4.13
CA TRP A 37 -38.77 28.46 3.20
C TRP A 37 -37.37 28.74 2.63
N THR A 38 -36.96 30.00 2.48
CA THR A 38 -35.59 30.35 2.06
C THR A 38 -34.55 29.93 3.09
N LEU A 39 -34.83 30.09 4.39
CA LEU A 39 -33.92 29.65 5.46
C LEU A 39 -33.86 28.12 5.56
N ILE A 40 -34.98 27.43 5.36
CA ILE A 40 -35.01 25.96 5.29
C ILE A 40 -34.16 25.49 4.10
N ASN A 41 -34.36 26.06 2.91
CA ASN A 41 -33.61 25.67 1.72
C ASN A 41 -32.09 25.86 1.90
N ILE A 42 -31.66 26.99 2.46
CA ILE A 42 -30.24 27.24 2.78
C ILE A 42 -29.72 26.19 3.78
N THR A 43 -30.50 25.88 4.82
CA THR A 43 -30.13 24.90 5.85
C THR A 43 -29.98 23.50 5.26
N VAL A 44 -30.92 23.08 4.40
CA VAL A 44 -30.88 21.78 3.71
C VAL A 44 -29.66 21.69 2.80
N ILE A 45 -29.33 22.76 2.05
CA ILE A 45 -28.14 22.81 1.20
C ILE A 45 -26.86 22.64 2.02
N ILE A 46 -26.74 23.37 3.14
CA ILE A 46 -25.58 23.28 4.04
C ILE A 46 -25.44 21.86 4.60
N LEU A 47 -26.54 21.24 5.02
CA LEU A 47 -26.52 19.87 5.55
C LEU A 47 -26.14 18.85 4.48
N LEU A 48 -26.69 18.94 3.28
CA LEU A 48 -26.32 18.07 2.16
C LEU A 48 -24.83 18.20 1.85
N TYR A 49 -24.29 19.42 1.87
CA TYR A 49 -22.86 19.66 1.69
C TYR A 49 -22.03 18.97 2.80
N ILE A 50 -22.39 19.14 4.07
CA ILE A 50 -21.70 18.50 5.21
C ILE A 50 -21.75 16.97 5.10
N ILE A 51 -22.91 16.39 4.76
CA ILE A 51 -23.06 14.94 4.60
C ILE A 51 -22.18 14.44 3.47
N THR A 52 -22.24 15.11 2.31
CA THR A 52 -21.47 14.74 1.12
C THR A 52 -19.98 14.82 1.39
N TYR A 53 -19.53 15.91 2.00
CA TYR A 53 -18.14 16.10 2.42
C TYR A 53 -17.68 14.96 3.33
N ASN A 54 -18.43 14.63 4.39
CA ASN A 54 -18.05 13.53 5.31
C ASN A 54 -18.00 12.16 4.61
N ILE A 55 -18.90 11.90 3.66
CA ILE A 55 -18.89 10.65 2.89
C ILE A 55 -17.66 10.59 1.98
N LEU A 56 -17.36 11.67 1.27
CA LEU A 56 -16.20 11.76 0.40
C LEU A 56 -14.90 11.64 1.19
N ASP A 57 -14.78 12.37 2.29
CA ASP A 57 -13.62 12.34 3.18
C ASP A 57 -13.35 10.93 3.71
N ARG A 58 -14.40 10.24 4.21
CA ARG A 58 -14.27 8.84 4.65
C ARG A 58 -13.82 7.92 3.51
N LYS A 59 -14.42 8.03 2.33
CA LYS A 59 -14.04 7.20 1.17
C LYS A 59 -12.59 7.47 0.74
N SER A 60 -12.16 8.73 0.77
CA SER A 60 -10.80 9.12 0.46
C SER A 60 -9.82 8.54 1.48
N ALA A 61 -10.12 8.63 2.78
CA ALA A 61 -9.30 8.05 3.84
C ALA A 61 -9.22 6.52 3.74
N GLU A 62 -10.32 5.83 3.44
CA GLU A 62 -10.33 4.37 3.21
C GLU A 62 -9.49 3.98 2.00
N LYS A 63 -9.62 4.73 0.89
CA LYS A 63 -8.82 4.52 -0.31
C LYS A 63 -7.32 4.68 -0.03
N GLU A 64 -6.97 5.71 0.72
CA GLU A 64 -5.57 6.00 1.09
C GLU A 64 -4.97 4.91 1.98
N ASN A 65 -5.70 4.47 3.00
CA ASN A 65 -5.27 3.37 3.85
C ASN A 65 -5.07 2.06 3.05
N ASN A 66 -5.97 1.78 2.11
CA ASN A 66 -5.84 0.59 1.26
C ASN A 66 -4.61 0.66 0.35
N LYS A 67 -4.31 1.83 -0.23
CA LYS A 67 -3.08 2.04 -1.01
C LYS A 67 -1.83 1.79 -0.15
N GLY A 68 -1.77 2.34 1.06
CA GLY A 68 -0.67 2.08 1.99
C GLY A 68 -0.48 0.60 2.30
N LYS A 69 -1.57 -0.13 2.57
CA LYS A 69 -1.52 -1.58 2.79
C LYS A 69 -1.04 -2.36 1.57
N ILE A 70 -1.52 -2.03 0.37
CA ILE A 70 -1.09 -2.66 -0.88
C ILE A 70 0.41 -2.41 -1.11
N SER A 71 0.89 -1.20 -0.83
CA SER A 71 2.30 -0.84 -0.97
C SER A 71 3.20 -1.70 -0.07
N LYS A 72 2.82 -1.83 1.21
CA LYS A 72 3.54 -2.69 2.17
C LYS A 72 3.47 -4.17 1.75
N LEU A 73 2.33 -4.64 1.26
CA LEU A 73 2.16 -6.02 0.76
C LEU A 73 3.09 -6.33 -0.41
N LEU A 74 3.19 -5.43 -1.40
CA LEU A 74 4.06 -5.62 -2.57
C LEU A 74 5.55 -5.71 -2.19
N ILE A 75 5.99 -4.92 -1.21
CA ILE A 75 7.37 -5.01 -0.70
C ILE A 75 7.60 -6.36 -0.03
N LYS A 76 6.66 -6.81 0.82
CA LYS A 76 6.75 -8.13 1.48
C LYS A 76 6.82 -9.27 0.45
N GLU A 77 5.97 -9.22 -0.57
CA GLU A 77 5.97 -10.21 -1.66
C GLU A 77 7.33 -10.24 -2.38
N CYS A 78 7.95 -9.09 -2.64
CA CYS A 78 9.31 -9.05 -3.22
C CYS A 78 10.34 -9.78 -2.33
N TYR A 79 10.25 -9.62 -1.01
CA TYR A 79 11.20 -10.24 -0.08
C TYR A 79 10.95 -11.75 0.03
N GLU A 80 9.68 -12.17 0.03
CA GLU A 80 9.30 -13.58 -0.04
C GLU A 80 9.83 -14.23 -1.33
N LEU A 81 9.67 -13.57 -2.48
CA LEU A 81 10.23 -14.03 -3.75
C LEU A 81 11.75 -14.13 -3.72
N CYS A 82 12.45 -13.22 -3.03
CA CYS A 82 13.90 -13.34 -2.85
C CYS A 82 14.27 -14.64 -2.11
N LEU A 83 13.53 -14.98 -1.05
CA LEU A 83 13.75 -16.20 -0.26
C LEU A 83 13.38 -17.46 -1.05
N GLU A 84 12.29 -17.44 -1.81
CA GLU A 84 11.90 -18.55 -2.69
C GLU A 84 12.95 -18.79 -3.78
N MET A 85 13.45 -17.72 -4.39
CA MET A 85 14.52 -17.81 -5.38
C MET A 85 15.79 -18.40 -4.77
N ASP A 86 16.22 -17.93 -3.59
CA ASP A 86 17.39 -18.52 -2.90
C ASP A 86 17.23 -20.03 -2.67
N LYS A 87 16.05 -20.47 -2.21
CA LYS A 87 15.73 -21.89 -1.99
C LYS A 87 15.74 -22.68 -3.30
N SER A 88 15.29 -22.08 -4.40
CA SER A 88 15.24 -22.71 -5.72
C SER A 88 16.63 -22.91 -6.34
N LEU A 89 17.62 -22.11 -5.92
CA LEU A 89 18.98 -22.10 -6.47
C LEU A 89 19.90 -23.11 -5.77
N SER A 90 19.49 -24.37 -5.62
CA SER A 90 20.34 -25.40 -5.00
C SER A 90 21.74 -25.49 -5.65
N GLU A 91 22.75 -25.97 -4.93
CA GLU A 91 24.11 -26.13 -5.48
C GLU A 91 24.10 -26.97 -6.77
N GLU A 92 23.28 -28.03 -6.83
CA GLU A 92 23.11 -28.82 -8.04
C GLU A 92 22.55 -27.98 -9.19
N ILE A 93 21.51 -27.16 -8.94
CA ILE A 93 20.90 -26.32 -9.97
C ILE A 93 21.88 -25.27 -10.48
N VAL A 94 22.60 -24.62 -9.57
CA VAL A 94 23.60 -23.60 -9.92
C VAL A 94 24.69 -24.23 -10.79
N ASN A 95 25.28 -25.33 -10.34
CA ASN A 95 26.43 -25.95 -11.01
C ASN A 95 26.07 -26.57 -12.36
N LYS A 96 24.87 -27.18 -12.47
CA LYS A 96 24.47 -27.94 -13.66
C LYS A 96 23.76 -27.12 -14.71
N PHE A 97 23.01 -26.08 -14.30
CA PHE A 97 22.10 -25.37 -15.21
C PHE A 97 22.34 -23.87 -15.33
N ILE A 98 23.04 -23.25 -14.37
CA ILE A 98 23.28 -21.80 -14.35
C ILE A 98 24.71 -21.49 -14.78
N VAL A 99 25.70 -21.98 -14.04
CA VAL A 99 27.13 -21.73 -14.29
C VAL A 99 27.53 -22.03 -15.74
N PRO A 100 27.10 -23.13 -16.38
CA PRO A 100 27.46 -23.41 -17.77
C PRO A 100 26.90 -22.43 -18.81
N LYS A 101 25.93 -21.58 -18.42
CA LYS A 101 25.25 -20.61 -19.29
C LYS A 101 25.64 -19.16 -19.02
N VAL A 102 26.41 -18.91 -17.96
CA VAL A 102 26.90 -17.59 -17.58
C VAL A 102 28.22 -17.35 -18.30
N ASP A 103 28.35 -16.21 -18.97
CA ASP A 103 29.65 -15.78 -19.51
C ASP A 103 30.45 -15.02 -18.44
N PHE A 104 31.44 -15.68 -17.85
CA PHE A 104 32.31 -15.07 -16.84
C PHE A 104 33.35 -14.09 -17.42
N ASN A 105 33.41 -13.89 -18.74
CA ASN A 105 34.29 -12.90 -19.37
C ASN A 105 33.65 -11.50 -19.45
N ILE A 106 32.35 -11.39 -19.17
CA ILE A 106 31.63 -10.13 -19.13
C ILE A 106 31.16 -9.82 -17.70
N PRO A 107 30.93 -8.55 -17.35
CA PRO A 107 30.30 -8.18 -16.09
C PRO A 107 28.94 -8.88 -15.93
N SER A 108 28.58 -9.28 -14.70
CA SER A 108 27.25 -9.84 -14.42
C SER A 108 26.11 -8.88 -14.76
N THR A 109 26.40 -7.58 -14.75
CA THR A 109 25.48 -6.52 -15.20
C THR A 109 25.22 -6.54 -16.69
N ASP A 110 25.98 -7.29 -17.49
CA ASP A 110 25.83 -7.41 -18.94
C ASP A 110 25.41 -8.84 -19.36
N ASP A 111 25.47 -9.81 -18.45
CA ASP A 111 25.00 -11.19 -18.67
C ASP A 111 23.48 -11.30 -18.48
N PRO A 112 22.69 -11.67 -19.52
CA PRO A 112 21.23 -11.68 -19.44
C PRO A 112 20.66 -12.66 -18.40
N LEU A 113 21.34 -13.78 -18.16
CA LEU A 113 20.89 -14.77 -17.18
C LEU A 113 21.10 -14.24 -15.75
N SER A 114 22.26 -13.66 -15.47
CA SER A 114 22.59 -13.03 -14.19
C SER A 114 21.63 -11.88 -13.90
N GLN A 115 21.44 -10.96 -14.84
CA GLN A 115 20.45 -9.89 -14.70
C GLN A 115 19.05 -10.43 -14.40
N ARG A 116 18.62 -11.50 -15.08
CA ARG A 116 17.29 -12.08 -14.85
C ARG A 116 17.15 -12.65 -13.45
N LEU A 117 18.14 -13.42 -12.97
CA LEU A 117 18.13 -14.00 -11.64
C LEU A 117 18.15 -12.93 -10.54
N GLU A 118 18.94 -11.88 -10.75
CA GLU A 118 19.07 -10.73 -9.84
C GLU A 118 17.80 -9.89 -9.74
N ASN A 119 17.03 -9.77 -10.83
CA ASN A 119 15.88 -8.87 -10.91
C ASN A 119 14.51 -9.55 -10.80
N LEU A 120 14.44 -10.89 -10.88
CA LEU A 120 13.16 -11.61 -10.89
C LEU A 120 12.24 -11.28 -9.69
N PRO A 121 12.75 -11.21 -8.44
CA PRO A 121 11.90 -10.86 -7.29
C PRO A 121 11.32 -9.43 -7.35
N PHE A 122 11.86 -8.57 -8.21
CA PHE A 122 11.52 -7.15 -8.31
C PHE A 122 10.72 -6.82 -9.58
N ALA A 123 10.10 -7.81 -10.22
CA ALA A 123 9.34 -7.62 -11.46
C ALA A 123 8.22 -6.57 -11.34
N ASN A 124 7.65 -6.39 -10.14
CA ASN A 124 6.59 -5.43 -9.84
C ASN A 124 7.11 -4.06 -9.34
N GLU A 125 8.40 -3.76 -9.46
CA GLU A 125 9.01 -2.51 -8.96
C GLU A 125 8.29 -1.26 -9.50
N ASN A 126 7.85 -1.26 -10.75
CA ASN A 126 7.13 -0.12 -11.33
C ASN A 126 5.86 0.25 -10.53
N ILE A 127 5.13 -0.75 -10.04
CA ILE A 127 3.92 -0.54 -9.22
C ILE A 127 4.31 0.06 -7.86
N ILE A 128 5.41 -0.41 -7.27
CA ILE A 128 5.96 0.15 -6.02
C ILE A 128 6.36 1.61 -6.24
N LEU A 129 7.05 1.93 -7.34
CA LEU A 129 7.46 3.29 -7.69
C LEU A 129 6.28 4.24 -7.93
N GLU A 130 5.17 3.75 -8.50
CA GLU A 130 3.93 4.53 -8.62
C GLU A 130 3.32 4.84 -7.25
N LEU A 131 3.27 3.86 -6.35
CA LEU A 131 2.78 4.05 -4.99
C LEU A 131 3.68 4.98 -4.16
N ILE A 132 4.97 5.01 -4.44
CA ILE A 132 5.93 5.97 -3.87
C ILE A 132 5.60 7.39 -4.31
N LYS A 133 5.35 7.62 -5.60
CA LYS A 133 4.98 8.94 -6.13
C LYS A 133 3.68 9.46 -5.49
N ASP A 134 2.80 8.54 -5.14
CA ASP A 134 1.54 8.81 -4.44
C ASP A 134 1.72 9.05 -2.92
N GLY A 135 2.94 9.04 -2.38
CA GLY A 135 3.21 9.32 -0.96
C GLY A 135 2.81 8.21 0.01
N GLN A 136 2.57 6.99 -0.49
CA GLN A 136 2.06 5.87 0.32
C GLN A 136 3.14 5.20 1.20
N LEU A 137 4.40 5.45 0.89
CA LEU A 137 5.56 4.90 1.58
C LEU A 137 6.43 6.04 2.12
N THR A 138 6.97 5.84 3.32
CA THR A 138 7.93 6.77 3.93
C THR A 138 9.29 6.64 3.24
N GLU A 139 10.14 7.64 3.43
CA GLU A 139 11.54 7.59 2.99
C GLU A 139 12.26 6.35 3.53
N GLU A 140 11.99 5.98 4.78
CA GLU A 140 12.56 4.79 5.42
C GLU A 140 12.16 3.49 4.70
N HIS A 141 10.87 3.30 4.38
CA HIS A 141 10.42 2.11 3.64
C HIS A 141 11.07 2.00 2.26
N ILE A 142 11.27 3.13 1.59
CA ILE A 142 11.85 3.18 0.25
C ILE A 142 13.36 2.87 0.31
N ALA A 143 14.06 3.47 1.28
CA ALA A 143 15.46 3.19 1.52
C ALA A 143 15.67 1.71 1.84
N GLY A 144 14.82 1.14 2.69
CA GLY A 144 14.78 -0.28 3.02
C GLY A 144 14.63 -1.17 1.79
N TYR A 145 13.64 -0.88 0.95
CA TYR A 145 13.40 -1.59 -0.30
C TYR A 145 14.65 -1.61 -1.21
N PHE A 146 15.26 -0.45 -1.45
CA PHE A 146 16.44 -0.35 -2.30
C PHE A 146 17.68 -1.03 -1.67
N ASN A 147 17.83 -0.97 -0.35
CA ASN A 147 18.90 -1.66 0.36
C ASN A 147 18.79 -3.17 0.21
N VAL A 148 17.56 -3.71 0.39
CA VAL A 148 17.27 -5.12 0.18
C VAL A 148 17.55 -5.52 -1.27
N LYS A 149 17.05 -4.76 -2.25
CA LYS A 149 17.30 -5.03 -3.67
C LYS A 149 18.78 -5.14 -3.97
N LYS A 150 19.56 -4.14 -3.55
CA LYS A 150 21.02 -4.13 -3.75
C LYS A 150 21.72 -5.30 -3.05
N ALA A 151 21.30 -5.63 -1.82
CA ALA A 151 21.87 -6.75 -1.08
C ALA A 151 21.57 -8.09 -1.75
N TYR A 152 20.34 -8.28 -2.24
CA TYR A 152 19.93 -9.49 -2.96
C TYR A 152 20.71 -9.67 -4.26
N GLN A 153 20.75 -8.62 -5.11
CA GLN A 153 21.48 -8.66 -6.38
C GLN A 153 22.95 -9.01 -6.15
N ARG A 154 23.58 -8.38 -5.15
CA ARG A 154 24.96 -8.69 -4.75
C ARG A 154 25.11 -10.13 -4.29
N TYR A 155 24.18 -10.63 -3.48
CA TYR A 155 24.20 -12.03 -3.02
C TYR A 155 24.16 -13.01 -4.20
N ILE A 156 23.24 -12.83 -5.15
CA ILE A 156 23.10 -13.69 -6.33
C ILE A 156 24.35 -13.65 -7.19
N SER A 157 24.86 -12.45 -7.52
CA SER A 157 26.11 -12.29 -8.29
C SER A 157 27.28 -13.04 -7.65
N ILE A 158 27.45 -12.89 -6.33
CA ILE A 158 28.55 -13.56 -5.60
C ILE A 158 28.33 -15.07 -5.51
N ARG A 159 27.09 -15.53 -5.31
CA ARG A 159 26.76 -16.96 -5.29
C ARG A 159 27.08 -17.65 -6.62
N ILE A 160 26.77 -17.01 -7.74
CA ILE A 160 27.06 -17.53 -9.09
C ILE A 160 28.56 -17.50 -9.34
N THR A 161 29.25 -16.41 -8.97
CA THR A 161 30.70 -16.24 -9.18
C THR A 161 31.52 -17.21 -8.34
N LEU A 162 31.14 -17.39 -7.06
CA LEU A 162 31.83 -18.24 -6.09
C LEU A 162 31.09 -19.57 -5.89
N TYR A 163 30.51 -20.12 -6.97
CA TYR A 163 29.67 -21.31 -6.91
C TYR A 163 30.42 -22.53 -6.33
N ASP A 164 31.73 -22.59 -6.54
CA ASP A 164 32.63 -23.64 -6.09
C ASP A 164 33.09 -23.47 -4.63
N SER A 165 32.76 -22.33 -4.01
CA SER A 165 33.24 -21.93 -2.70
C SER A 165 32.10 -21.45 -1.78
N PRO A 166 31.17 -22.34 -1.35
CA PRO A 166 29.96 -21.95 -0.63
C PRO A 166 30.15 -21.09 0.62
N ASN A 167 31.23 -21.34 1.36
CA ASN A 167 31.57 -20.58 2.56
C ASN A 167 31.78 -19.09 2.29
N ASN A 168 32.23 -18.73 1.07
CA ASN A 168 32.57 -17.35 0.73
C ASN A 168 31.33 -16.50 0.43
N TYR A 169 30.26 -17.08 -0.10
CA TYR A 169 29.01 -16.35 -0.36
C TYR A 169 28.05 -16.36 0.83
N MET A 170 28.22 -17.26 1.80
CA MET A 170 27.34 -17.39 2.97
C MET A 170 27.28 -16.15 3.86
N VAL A 171 28.38 -15.39 3.94
CA VAL A 171 28.40 -14.11 4.67
C VAL A 171 27.41 -13.11 4.07
N TYR A 172 27.25 -13.10 2.73
CA TYR A 172 26.30 -12.22 2.05
C TYR A 172 24.86 -12.69 2.21
N LYS A 173 24.64 -14.01 2.22
CA LYS A 173 23.34 -14.60 2.53
C LYS A 173 22.85 -14.20 3.92
N ASN A 174 23.70 -14.35 4.93
CA ASN A 174 23.32 -14.01 6.31
C ASN A 174 23.01 -12.51 6.45
N LYS A 175 23.86 -11.64 5.89
CA LYS A 175 23.62 -10.19 5.87
C LYS A 175 22.30 -9.83 5.19
N LEU A 176 21.96 -10.50 4.09
CA LEU A 176 20.69 -10.29 3.40
C LEU A 176 19.50 -10.69 4.28
N TYR A 177 19.60 -11.80 4.99
CA TYR A 177 18.52 -12.31 5.85
C TYR A 177 18.34 -11.43 7.09
N ASP A 178 19.42 -10.96 7.69
CA ASP A 178 19.38 -10.00 8.79
C ASP A 178 18.68 -8.71 8.33
N LEU A 179 19.04 -8.22 7.14
CA LEU A 179 18.41 -7.05 6.53
C LEU A 179 16.92 -7.27 6.23
N PHE A 180 16.51 -8.46 5.76
CA PHE A 180 15.09 -8.78 5.59
C PHE A 180 14.31 -8.67 6.90
N ASN A 181 14.84 -9.26 7.97
CA ASN A 181 14.18 -9.24 9.28
C ASN A 181 14.06 -7.82 9.82
N GLU A 182 15.11 -7.01 9.68
CA GLU A 182 15.11 -5.61 10.06
C GLU A 182 14.05 -4.82 9.27
N GLU A 183 14.07 -4.90 7.94
CA GLU A 183 13.17 -4.11 7.10
C GLU A 183 11.71 -4.58 7.17
N LEU A 184 11.45 -5.88 7.37
CA LEU A 184 10.10 -6.38 7.62
C LEU A 184 9.53 -5.84 8.92
N SER A 185 10.35 -5.74 9.97
CA SER A 185 9.90 -5.19 11.26
C SER A 185 9.49 -3.72 11.15
N LYS A 186 10.18 -2.94 10.32
CA LYS A 186 9.85 -1.54 10.04
C LYS A 186 8.57 -1.40 9.24
N LEU A 187 8.32 -2.29 8.27
CA LEU A 187 7.07 -2.28 7.49
C LEU A 187 5.82 -2.54 8.33
N ASP A 188 5.95 -3.24 9.45
CA ASP A 188 4.85 -3.54 10.37
C ASP A 188 4.63 -2.47 11.46
N SER A 189 5.55 -1.52 11.60
CA SER A 189 5.38 -0.31 12.40
C SER A 189 4.51 0.75 11.71
#